data_AF-A0A508TDJ1-F1
#
_entry.id   AF-A0A508TDJ1-F1
#
_cell.length_a   1.000
_cell.length_b   1.000
_cell.length_c   1.000
_cell.angle_alpha   90.00
_cell.angle_beta   90.00
_cell.angle_gamma   90.00
#
_symmetry.space_group_name_H-M   'P 1'
#
loop_
_entity.id
_entity.type
_entity.pdbx_description
1 polymer ?
#
loop_
_entity_poly.entity_id
_entity_poly.type
_entity_poly.pdbx_seq_one_letter_code
_entity_poly.pdbx_strand_id
1 'polypeptide(L)'
;MSHETIVTVILAALVAIAFGLFWWVGTYSDRVFAKRFRSRFPEKTLSYTANQLGELVTSDLRMKYVFPILFPLDLIVMLALAGAMGAASSHWIGRLYPSFAWLGLLVPAVYLLSDLIEDCLLAWLLLRGDPNEAARSVPKLKAITTIKLVSISAAIALTLISFVGWLFRHALPMAAAS
;
A
#
# COMPACT_ATOMS: atom_id res chain seq x y z
N MET A 1 -23.67 -23.15 -1.38
CA MET A 1 -22.65 -22.20 -1.88
C MET A 1 -21.48 -23.03 -2.39
N SER A 2 -20.97 -22.81 -3.59
CA SER A 2 -19.85 -23.62 -4.09
C SER A 2 -18.55 -23.25 -3.34
N HIS A 3 -17.60 -24.19 -3.29
CA HIS A 3 -16.28 -23.95 -2.69
C HIS A 3 -15.59 -22.71 -3.28
N GLU A 4 -15.73 -22.50 -4.59
CA GLU A 4 -15.17 -21.32 -5.27
C GLU A 4 -15.81 -20.00 -4.81
N THR A 5 -17.13 -19.97 -4.64
CA THR A 5 -17.82 -18.78 -4.13
C THR A 5 -17.37 -18.46 -2.69
N ILE A 6 -17.14 -19.48 -1.85
CA ILE A 6 -16.64 -19.30 -0.48
C ILE A 6 -15.25 -18.66 -0.51
N VAL A 7 -14.34 -19.20 -1.32
CA VAL A 7 -12.98 -18.66 -1.47
C VAL A 7 -13.02 -17.20 -1.95
N THR A 8 -13.87 -16.88 -2.92
CA THR A 8 -14.00 -15.50 -3.41
C THR A 8 -14.52 -14.55 -2.35
N VAL A 9 -15.52 -14.94 -1.56
CA VAL A 9 -16.04 -14.11 -0.46
C VAL A 9 -14.96 -13.86 0.60
N ILE A 10 -14.19 -14.89 0.96
CA ILE A 10 -13.07 -14.75 1.90
C ILE A 10 -12.02 -13.78 1.36
N LEU A 11 -11.61 -13.93 0.10
CA LEU A 11 -10.61 -13.06 -0.51
C LEU A 11 -11.08 -11.60 -0.61
N ALA A 12 -12.33 -11.37 -1.01
CA ALA A 12 -12.93 -10.04 -1.03
C ALA A 12 -13.01 -9.42 0.37
N ALA A 13 -13.38 -10.20 1.39
CA ALA A 13 -13.40 -9.77 2.77
C ALA A 13 -12.00 -9.40 3.28
N LEU A 14 -10.97 -10.20 2.95
CA LEU A 14 -9.59 -9.90 3.30
C LEU A 14 -9.10 -8.59 2.68
N VAL A 15 -9.42 -8.34 1.41
CA VAL A 15 -9.11 -7.07 0.74
C VAL A 15 -9.80 -5.90 1.46
N ALA A 16 -11.11 -6.03 1.76
CA ALA A 16 -11.86 -4.99 2.47
C ALA A 16 -11.28 -4.70 3.86
N ILE A 17 -10.90 -5.74 4.61
CA ILE A 17 -10.26 -5.61 5.93
C ILE A 17 -8.90 -4.89 5.80
N ALA A 18 -8.09 -5.26 4.81
CA ALA A 18 -6.79 -4.62 4.58
C ALA A 18 -6.93 -3.12 4.28
N PHE A 19 -7.90 -2.72 3.45
CA PHE A 19 -8.21 -1.31 3.21
C PHE A 19 -8.75 -0.60 4.45
N GLY A 20 -9.57 -1.28 5.26
CA GLY A 20 -10.02 -0.78 6.55
C GLY A 20 -8.85 -0.50 7.52
N LEU A 21 -7.89 -1.41 7.59
CA LEU A 21 -6.66 -1.24 8.38
C LEU A 21 -5.81 -0.08 7.85
N PHE A 22 -5.61 0.01 6.53
CA PHE A 22 -4.90 1.13 5.90
C PHE A 22 -5.54 2.48 6.25
N TRP A 23 -6.87 2.58 6.14
CA TRP A 23 -7.60 3.78 6.48
C TRP A 23 -7.47 4.14 7.97
N TRP A 24 -7.58 3.15 8.85
CA TRP A 24 -7.48 3.33 10.29
C TRP A 24 -6.07 3.80 10.70
N VAL A 25 -5.00 3.15 10.23
CA VAL A 25 -3.61 3.57 10.48
C VAL A 25 -3.35 4.95 9.89
N GLY A 26 -3.83 5.24 8.68
CA GLY A 26 -3.71 6.55 8.07
C GLY A 26 -4.34 7.66 8.91
N THR A 27 -5.54 7.40 9.45
CA THR A 27 -6.26 8.33 10.34
C THR A 27 -5.53 8.50 11.69
N TYR A 28 -5.02 7.41 12.27
CA TYR A 28 -4.24 7.45 13.49
C TYR A 28 -2.98 8.32 13.31
N SER A 29 -2.22 8.07 12.24
CA SER A 29 -1.00 8.81 11.92
C SER A 29 -1.29 10.30 11.69
N ASP A 30 -2.34 10.65 10.92
CA ASP A 30 -2.70 12.06 10.70
C ASP A 30 -3.00 12.79 12.02
N ARG A 31 -3.67 12.13 12.99
CA ARG A 31 -3.92 12.73 14.31
C ARG A 31 -2.64 12.97 15.10
N VAL A 32 -1.63 12.11 14.96
CA VAL A 32 -0.32 12.27 15.61
C VAL A 32 0.43 13.47 15.00
N PHE A 33 0.34 13.68 13.69
CA PHE A 33 1.07 14.74 12.97
C PHE A 33 0.35 16.09 12.88
N ALA A 34 -0.98 16.12 12.98
CA ALA A 34 -1.81 17.32 12.77
C ALA A 34 -1.45 18.52 13.67
N LYS A 35 -0.71 18.31 14.76
CA LYS A 35 -0.26 19.39 15.65
C LYS A 35 0.94 20.20 15.11
N ARG A 36 1.71 19.66 14.15
CA ARG A 36 2.94 20.32 13.63
C ARG A 36 3.10 20.27 12.12
N PHE A 37 2.52 19.29 11.44
CA PHE A 37 2.60 19.15 9.98
C PHE A 37 1.20 19.09 9.36
N ARG A 38 1.03 19.65 8.16
CA ARG A 38 -0.26 19.70 7.44
C ARG A 38 -0.82 18.31 7.09
N SER A 39 0.05 17.34 6.85
CA SER A 39 -0.32 15.94 6.55
C SER A 39 0.84 15.00 6.85
N ARG A 40 0.59 13.68 6.95
CA ARG A 40 1.66 12.66 6.88
C ARG A 40 2.46 12.88 5.59
N PHE A 41 3.73 13.13 5.75
CA PHE A 41 4.67 13.51 4.71
C PHE A 41 6.00 12.88 5.16
N PRO A 42 6.66 11.95 4.42
CA PRO A 42 6.73 11.90 2.95
C PRO A 42 5.79 11.05 2.13
N GLU A 43 5.09 10.13 2.77
CA GLU A 43 4.51 9.01 2.05
C GLU A 43 3.21 9.33 1.30
N LYS A 44 2.54 10.47 1.60
CA LYS A 44 1.28 10.87 0.94
C LYS A 44 1.45 11.87 -0.20
N THR A 45 2.60 12.53 -0.33
CA THR A 45 2.78 13.57 -1.36
C THR A 45 4.23 13.74 -1.80
N LEU A 46 4.42 13.99 -3.09
CA LEU A 46 5.70 14.36 -3.70
C LEU A 46 6.03 15.86 -3.56
N SER A 47 5.10 16.66 -3.04
CA SER A 47 5.15 18.14 -3.07
C SER A 47 6.04 18.78 -2.00
N TYR A 48 6.88 18.02 -1.33
CA TYR A 48 7.68 18.50 -0.22
C TYR A 48 9.05 19.03 -0.59
N THR A 49 9.60 19.81 0.33
CA THR A 49 10.93 20.39 0.22
C THR A 49 11.94 19.68 1.13
N ALA A 50 13.21 19.84 0.80
CA ALA A 50 14.32 19.40 1.66
C ALA A 50 14.24 20.01 3.07
N ASN A 51 13.80 21.27 3.17
CA ASN A 51 13.65 21.95 4.45
C ASN A 51 12.57 21.28 5.33
N GLN A 52 11.43 20.91 4.74
CA GLN A 52 10.37 20.19 5.48
C GLN A 52 10.85 18.83 6.00
N LEU A 53 11.62 18.09 5.20
CA LEU A 53 12.20 16.82 5.64
C LEU A 53 13.27 17.05 6.73
N GLY A 54 14.11 18.09 6.60
CA GLY A 54 15.09 18.48 7.62
C GLY A 54 14.43 18.85 8.95
N GLU A 55 13.33 19.60 8.91
CA GLU A 55 12.51 19.92 10.11
C GLU A 55 11.98 18.65 10.77
N LEU A 56 11.48 17.69 10.00
CA LEU A 56 11.01 16.42 10.54
C LEU A 56 12.14 15.62 11.21
N VAL A 57 13.30 15.52 10.56
CA VAL A 57 14.48 14.77 11.04
C VAL A 57 15.06 15.35 12.34
N THR A 58 14.94 16.67 12.52
CA THR A 58 15.38 17.38 13.73
C THR A 58 14.31 17.50 14.81
N SER A 59 13.06 17.15 14.50
CA SER A 59 11.95 17.23 15.45
C SER A 59 11.96 16.09 16.47
N ASP A 60 11.35 16.36 17.62
CA ASP A 60 10.95 15.38 18.63
C ASP A 60 9.92 14.35 18.10
N LEU A 61 9.21 14.67 17.01
CA LEU A 61 8.25 13.77 16.36
C LEU A 61 8.93 12.66 15.56
N ARG A 62 10.23 12.78 15.23
CA ARG A 62 10.96 11.76 14.45
C ARG A 62 10.81 10.36 15.03
N MET A 63 10.89 10.23 16.36
CA MET A 63 10.80 8.92 17.01
C MET A 63 9.38 8.37 16.97
N LYS A 64 8.35 9.24 17.06
CA LYS A 64 6.95 8.83 16.90
C LYS A 64 6.62 8.43 15.47
N TYR A 65 7.32 9.03 14.49
CA TYR A 65 7.25 8.64 13.09
C TYR A 65 7.88 7.26 12.88
N VAL A 66 9.09 7.03 13.39
CA VAL A 66 9.75 5.72 13.28
C VAL A 66 8.96 4.63 14.02
N PHE A 67 8.56 4.91 15.25
CA PHE A 67 7.81 3.99 16.09
C PHE A 67 6.64 4.71 16.81
N PRO A 68 5.39 4.25 16.68
CA PRO A 68 4.98 2.97 16.09
C PRO A 68 4.57 3.05 14.60
N ILE A 69 4.70 4.23 13.96
CA ILE A 69 4.03 4.51 12.69
C ILE A 69 4.67 3.74 11.51
N LEU A 70 5.93 4.01 11.17
CA LEU A 70 6.64 3.23 10.13
C LEU A 70 6.75 1.76 10.55
N PHE A 71 7.22 1.54 11.78
CA PHE A 71 7.36 0.23 12.36
C PHE A 71 6.68 0.18 13.73
N PRO A 72 5.73 -0.75 13.97
CA PRO A 72 5.31 -1.85 13.11
C PRO A 72 4.06 -1.57 12.26
N LEU A 73 3.37 -0.43 12.44
CA LEU A 73 2.01 -0.25 11.89
C LEU A 73 1.98 -0.27 10.36
N ASP A 74 2.84 0.50 9.70
CA ASP A 74 2.90 0.53 8.23
C ASP A 74 3.31 -0.83 7.66
N LEU A 75 4.29 -1.48 8.28
CA LEU A 75 4.70 -2.84 7.90
C LEU A 75 3.53 -3.83 7.90
N ILE A 76 2.69 -3.80 8.94
CA ILE A 76 1.50 -4.65 9.02
C ILE A 76 0.52 -4.30 7.90
N VAL A 77 0.29 -3.01 7.65
CA VAL A 77 -0.64 -2.54 6.62
C VAL A 77 -0.17 -2.91 5.22
N MET A 78 1.10 -2.68 4.87
CA MET A 78 1.62 -3.00 3.55
C MET A 78 1.60 -4.50 3.28
N LEU A 79 1.88 -5.33 4.29
CA LEU A 79 1.79 -6.79 4.18
C LEU A 79 0.33 -7.25 4.00
N ALA A 80 -0.60 -6.66 4.76
CA ALA A 80 -2.02 -6.96 4.63
C ALA A 80 -2.55 -6.56 3.25
N LEU A 81 -2.23 -5.37 2.77
CA LEU A 81 -2.65 -4.88 1.44
C LEU A 81 -2.04 -5.72 0.32
N ALA A 82 -0.72 -5.89 0.30
CA ALA A 82 -0.04 -6.63 -0.75
C ALA A 82 -0.47 -8.11 -0.75
N GLY A 83 -0.57 -8.73 0.43
CA GLY A 83 -0.99 -10.11 0.58
C GLY A 83 -2.44 -10.34 0.15
N ALA A 84 -3.37 -9.50 0.62
CA ALA A 84 -4.79 -9.64 0.29
C ALA A 84 -5.05 -9.38 -1.20
N MET A 85 -4.54 -8.27 -1.75
CA MET A 85 -4.68 -7.98 -3.19
C MET A 85 -3.98 -9.03 -4.04
N GLY A 86 -2.80 -9.50 -3.60
CA GLY A 86 -2.03 -10.51 -4.32
C GLY A 86 -2.74 -11.85 -4.42
N ALA A 87 -3.22 -12.36 -3.28
CA ALA A 87 -4.00 -13.60 -3.23
C ALA A 87 -5.31 -13.47 -4.03
N ALA A 88 -6.03 -12.36 -3.86
CA ALA A 88 -7.32 -12.15 -4.52
C ALA A 88 -7.18 -12.04 -6.05
N SER A 89 -6.31 -11.15 -6.53
CA SER A 89 -6.11 -10.94 -7.96
C SER A 89 -5.49 -12.17 -8.63
N SER A 90 -4.53 -12.86 -8.00
CA SER A 90 -3.97 -14.11 -8.54
C SER A 90 -5.04 -15.19 -8.68
N HIS A 91 -5.92 -15.33 -7.68
CA HIS A 91 -7.04 -16.27 -7.73
C HIS A 91 -8.00 -15.96 -8.88
N TRP A 92 -8.50 -14.72 -8.97
CA TRP A 92 -9.49 -14.34 -9.98
C TRP A 92 -8.89 -14.35 -11.40
N ILE A 93 -7.67 -13.85 -11.58
CA ILE A 93 -6.96 -13.95 -12.87
C ILE A 93 -6.71 -15.41 -13.21
N GLY A 94 -6.29 -16.25 -12.27
CA GLY A 94 -6.06 -17.67 -12.52
C GLY A 94 -7.30 -18.41 -13.03
N ARG A 95 -8.50 -17.97 -12.64
CA ARG A 95 -9.76 -18.50 -13.17
C ARG A 95 -10.08 -17.98 -14.56
N LEU A 96 -9.75 -16.73 -14.86
CA LEU A 96 -10.02 -16.08 -16.15
C LEU A 96 -8.97 -16.44 -17.22
N TYR A 97 -7.70 -16.21 -16.90
CA TYR A 97 -6.52 -16.36 -17.74
C TYR A 97 -5.35 -16.96 -16.94
N PRO A 98 -5.25 -18.30 -16.85
CA PRO A 98 -4.23 -18.98 -16.04
C PRO A 98 -2.78 -18.53 -16.33
N SER A 99 -2.45 -18.25 -17.59
CA SER A 99 -1.12 -17.80 -18.02
C SER A 99 -0.70 -16.43 -17.43
N PHE A 100 -1.64 -15.65 -16.92
CA PHE A 100 -1.40 -14.32 -16.37
C PHE A 100 -1.58 -14.24 -14.85
N ALA A 101 -1.87 -15.36 -14.17
CA ALA A 101 -2.10 -15.37 -12.71
C ALA A 101 -0.92 -14.79 -11.91
N TRP A 102 0.31 -14.96 -12.40
CA TRP A 102 1.52 -14.41 -11.79
C TRP A 102 1.51 -12.87 -11.68
N LEU A 103 0.79 -12.16 -12.56
CA LEU A 103 0.64 -10.70 -12.45
C LEU A 103 -0.07 -10.31 -11.16
N GLY A 104 -1.01 -11.13 -10.70
CA GLY A 104 -1.71 -10.92 -9.44
C GLY A 104 -0.75 -10.92 -8.25
N LEU A 105 0.35 -11.68 -8.29
CA LEU A 105 1.36 -11.66 -7.24
C LEU A 105 2.44 -10.62 -7.48
N LEU A 106 2.89 -10.44 -8.72
CA LEU A 106 4.00 -9.55 -9.03
C LEU A 106 3.68 -8.09 -8.72
N VAL A 107 2.52 -7.59 -9.16
CA VAL A 107 2.21 -6.15 -9.05
C VAL A 107 2.11 -5.72 -7.58
N PRO A 108 1.39 -6.43 -6.69
CA PRO A 108 1.40 -6.13 -5.26
C PRO A 108 2.76 -6.34 -4.58
N ALA A 109 3.59 -7.28 -5.07
CA ALA A 109 4.94 -7.47 -4.55
C ALA A 109 5.86 -6.28 -4.87
N VAL A 110 5.77 -5.69 -6.07
CA VAL A 110 6.49 -4.47 -6.42
C VAL A 110 6.09 -3.32 -5.49
N TYR A 111 4.79 -3.18 -5.20
CA TYR A 111 4.30 -2.25 -4.19
C TYR A 111 4.96 -2.49 -2.84
N LEU A 112 4.84 -3.70 -2.29
CA LEU A 112 5.39 -4.07 -0.99
C LEU A 112 6.90 -3.76 -0.88
N LEU A 113 7.67 -4.12 -1.90
CA LEU A 113 9.11 -3.91 -1.91
C LEU A 113 9.46 -2.42 -1.97
N SER A 114 8.77 -1.65 -2.81
CA SER A 114 9.01 -0.20 -2.90
C SER A 114 8.64 0.52 -1.61
N ASP A 115 7.54 0.11 -0.97
CA ASP A 115 7.08 0.65 0.31
C ASP A 115 8.07 0.34 1.44
N LEU A 116 8.52 -0.92 1.54
CA LEU A 116 9.51 -1.33 2.52
C LEU A 116 10.86 -0.60 2.34
N ILE A 117 11.30 -0.38 1.10
CA ILE A 117 12.53 0.37 0.81
C ILE A 117 12.37 1.84 1.22
N GLU A 118 11.20 2.44 0.95
CA GLU A 118 10.89 3.81 1.38
C GLU A 118 10.95 3.92 2.90
N ASP A 119 10.26 3.04 3.61
CA ASP A 119 10.15 3.05 5.07
C ASP A 119 11.49 2.81 5.75
N CYS A 120 12.30 1.88 5.23
CA CYS A 120 13.66 1.67 5.72
C CYS A 120 14.53 2.91 5.53
N LEU A 121 14.47 3.55 4.36
CA LEU A 121 15.25 4.76 4.08
C LEU A 121 14.80 5.93 4.96
N LEU A 122 13.48 6.12 5.12
CA LEU A 122 12.92 7.14 6.01
C LEU A 122 13.32 6.89 7.46
N ALA A 123 13.15 5.66 7.96
CA ALA A 123 13.54 5.32 9.32
C ALA A 123 15.03 5.58 9.56
N TRP A 124 15.90 5.18 8.62
CA TRP A 124 17.33 5.44 8.70
C TRP A 124 17.64 6.95 8.77
N LEU A 125 17.03 7.77 7.91
CA LEU A 125 17.22 9.23 7.92
C LEU A 125 16.75 9.87 9.23
N LEU A 126 15.58 9.46 9.72
CA LEU A 126 14.99 9.97 10.95
C LEU A 126 15.81 9.59 12.18
N LEU A 127 16.32 8.35 12.23
CA LEU A 127 17.18 7.88 13.31
C LEU A 127 18.55 8.56 13.29
N ARG A 128 19.09 8.82 12.10
CA ARG A 128 20.37 9.53 11.94
C ARG A 128 20.29 10.99 12.40
N GLY A 129 19.16 11.65 12.19
CA GLY A 129 18.96 13.02 12.67
C GLY A 129 19.74 14.10 11.92
N ASP A 130 20.28 13.79 10.74
CA ASP A 130 21.10 14.71 9.93
C ASP A 130 20.26 15.39 8.82
N PRO A 131 19.97 16.70 8.93
CA PRO A 131 19.17 17.41 7.94
C PRO A 131 19.86 17.56 6.57
N ASN A 132 21.20 17.55 6.51
CA ASN A 132 21.92 17.64 5.24
C ASN A 132 21.81 16.34 4.45
N GLU A 133 21.95 15.21 5.14
CA GLU A 133 21.78 13.89 4.52
C GLU A 133 20.32 13.67 4.07
N ALA A 134 19.37 14.15 4.88
CA ALA A 134 17.96 14.16 4.53
C ALA A 134 17.69 14.96 3.24
N ALA A 135 18.24 16.17 3.13
CA ALA A 135 18.11 17.01 1.94
C ALA A 135 18.65 16.31 0.68
N ARG A 136 19.81 15.66 0.77
CA ARG A 136 20.42 14.90 -0.34
C ARG A 136 19.60 13.68 -0.75
N SER A 137 18.83 13.12 0.18
CA SER A 137 18.04 11.91 -0.04
C SER A 137 16.65 12.18 -0.62
N VAL A 138 16.21 13.45 -0.66
CA VAL A 138 14.90 13.84 -1.20
C VAL A 138 14.62 13.29 -2.61
N PRO A 139 15.53 13.41 -3.60
CA PRO A 139 15.26 12.89 -4.94
C PRO A 139 15.07 11.37 -4.95
N LYS A 140 15.85 10.64 -4.14
CA LYS A 140 15.75 9.18 -4.01
C LYS A 140 14.42 8.78 -3.38
N LEU A 141 14.04 9.44 -2.29
CA LEU A 141 12.74 9.22 -1.64
C LEU A 141 11.60 9.46 -2.62
N LYS A 142 11.56 10.61 -3.31
CA LYS A 142 10.51 10.92 -4.30
C LYS A 142 10.43 9.88 -5.42
N ALA A 143 11.56 9.37 -5.89
CA ALA A 143 11.57 8.32 -6.90
C ALA A 143 10.93 7.02 -6.38
N ILE A 144 11.29 6.60 -5.16
CA ILE A 144 10.72 5.41 -4.51
C ILE A 144 9.23 5.61 -4.23
N THR A 145 8.83 6.74 -3.65
CA THR A 145 7.41 7.10 -3.41
C THR A 145 6.61 7.06 -4.71
N THR A 146 7.19 7.51 -5.83
CA THR A 146 6.52 7.43 -7.14
C THR A 146 6.28 6.00 -7.57
N ILE A 147 7.28 5.11 -7.44
CA ILE A 147 7.15 3.68 -7.74
C ILE A 147 6.06 3.05 -6.85
N LYS A 148 6.07 3.34 -5.55
CA LYS A 148 5.05 2.90 -4.59
C LYS A 148 3.65 3.34 -5.00
N LEU A 149 3.45 4.62 -5.32
CA LEU A 149 2.15 5.17 -5.68
C LEU A 149 1.61 4.59 -7.00
N VAL A 150 2.48 4.41 -8.00
CA VAL A 150 2.10 3.78 -9.28
C VAL A 150 1.77 2.31 -9.08
N SER A 151 2.60 1.58 -8.32
CA SER A 151 2.42 0.15 -8.10
C SER A 151 1.20 -0.18 -7.23
N ILE A 152 0.91 0.59 -6.17
CA ILE A 152 -0.33 0.41 -5.39
C ILE A 152 -1.57 0.70 -6.23
N SER A 153 -1.53 1.76 -7.06
CA SER A 153 -2.63 2.10 -7.97
C SER A 153 -2.87 0.99 -9.00
N ALA A 154 -1.79 0.44 -9.57
CA ALA A 154 -1.86 -0.68 -10.47
C ALA A 154 -2.38 -1.96 -9.79
N ALA A 155 -1.96 -2.24 -8.56
CA ALA A 155 -2.44 -3.38 -7.77
C ALA A 155 -3.94 -3.27 -7.47
N ILE A 156 -4.42 -2.08 -7.10
CA ILE A 156 -5.84 -1.80 -6.91
C ILE A 156 -6.62 -2.03 -8.21
N ALA A 157 -6.17 -1.42 -9.31
CA ALA A 157 -6.83 -1.55 -10.60
C ALA A 157 -6.89 -3.02 -11.05
N LEU A 158 -5.78 -3.76 -10.93
CA LEU A 158 -5.71 -5.17 -11.27
C LEU A 158 -6.67 -6.02 -10.42
N THR A 159 -6.74 -5.74 -9.12
CA THR A 159 -7.65 -6.43 -8.18
C THR A 159 -9.12 -6.16 -8.55
N LEU A 160 -9.48 -4.92 -8.84
CA LEU A 160 -10.84 -4.55 -9.25
C LEU A 160 -11.23 -5.16 -10.60
N ILE A 161 -10.36 -5.04 -11.61
CA ILE A 161 -10.61 -5.58 -12.96
C ILE A 161 -10.77 -7.09 -12.90
N SER A 162 -9.91 -7.79 -12.15
CA SER A 162 -9.99 -9.25 -12.00
C SER A 162 -11.26 -9.69 -11.26
N PHE A 163 -11.66 -8.97 -10.21
CA PHE A 163 -12.92 -9.23 -9.50
C PHE A 163 -14.14 -9.05 -10.41
N VAL A 164 -14.21 -7.92 -11.12
CA VAL A 164 -15.30 -7.60 -12.05
C VAL A 164 -15.34 -8.61 -13.21
N GLY A 165 -14.19 -8.98 -13.77
CA GLY A 165 -14.10 -10.01 -14.81
C GLY A 165 -14.61 -11.38 -14.32
N TRP A 166 -14.26 -11.75 -13.08
CA TRP A 166 -14.75 -12.99 -12.47
C TRP A 166 -16.26 -12.96 -12.26
N LEU A 167 -16.80 -11.82 -11.78
CA LEU A 167 -18.25 -11.61 -11.61
C LEU A 167 -19.00 -11.74 -12.93
N PHE A 168 -18.55 -11.10 -14.00
CA PHE A 168 -19.20 -11.22 -15.31
C PHE A 168 -19.25 -12.67 -15.80
N ARG A 169 -18.13 -13.40 -15.68
CA ARG A 169 -18.09 -14.81 -16.10
C ARG A 169 -19.03 -15.71 -15.29
N HIS A 170 -19.26 -15.40 -14.02
CA HIS A 170 -20.13 -16.19 -13.14
C HIS A 170 -21.59 -15.72 -13.11
N ALA A 171 -21.86 -14.45 -13.40
CA ALA A 171 -23.21 -13.87 -13.41
C ALA A 171 -23.93 -14.02 -14.77
N LEU A 172 -23.19 -13.94 -15.89
CA LEU A 172 -23.77 -14.08 -17.24
C LEU A 172 -24.44 -15.46 -17.53
N PRO A 173 -23.96 -16.60 -17.00
CA PRO A 173 -24.64 -17.89 -17.19
C PRO A 173 -26.04 -17.97 -16.55
N MET A 174 -26.34 -17.13 -15.56
CA MET A 174 -27.66 -17.14 -14.90
C MET A 174 -28.72 -16.31 -15.65
N ALA A 175 -28.32 -15.39 -16.53
CA ALA A 175 -29.23 -14.55 -17.30
C ALA A 175 -29.67 -15.19 -18.64
N ALA A 176 -28.93 -16.18 -19.15
CA ALA A 176 -29.25 -16.88 -20.40
C ALA A 176 -30.11 -18.14 -20.19
N ALA A 177 -30.47 -18.46 -18.95
CA ALA A 177 -31.26 -19.63 -18.57
C ALA A 177 -32.66 -19.29 -18.01
N SER A 178 -33.11 -18.04 -18.16
CA SER A 178 -34.45 -17.54 -17.83
C SER A 178 -35.18 -17.10 -19.09
#